data_AF-A0A420RYF3-F1
#
_entry.id   AF-A0A420RYF3-F1
#
_cell.length_a   1.000
_cell.length_b   1.000
_cell.length_c   1.000
_cell.angle_alpha   90.00
_cell.angle_beta   90.00
_cell.angle_gamma   90.00
#
_symmetry.space_group_name_H-M   'P 1'
#
loop_
_entity.id
_entity.type
_entity.pdbx_description
1 polymer ?
#
loop_
_entity_poly.entity_id
_entity_poly.type
_entity_poly.pdbx_seq_one_letter_code
_entity_poly.pdbx_strand_id
1 'polypeptide(L)'
;TVAGRRTAPIWPARAGSPGCGRAWLAPRSAPRSQASGRRGQRRSHRLDNSAIALQRLETPLPPMGPFEAARLPDGAFNPRVLAARFGIDVEAARAQAAALRRQRVYVNERYQVNVQRIAAPFGPDTSDMLWLSIKRRDRAPIHDWRDLQRIKNAIVGEEHEGFEVYPAESRLVDTANQFHLWVFADPQVRLPVGFRTREVMDARAAAAQGARQRPLDGAAPPAHAAKDED
;
A
#
# COMPACT_ATOMS: atom_id res chain seq x y z
N THR A 1 49.70 -22.29 40.34
CA THR A 1 49.31 -22.01 41.74
C THR A 1 49.04 -20.52 41.88
N VAL A 2 47.92 -20.18 42.55
CA VAL A 2 47.43 -18.82 42.92
C VAL A 2 46.89 -17.97 41.74
N ALA A 3 45.83 -17.16 41.83
CA ALA A 3 44.50 -17.19 42.46
C ALA A 3 43.78 -15.86 42.10
N GLY A 4 42.45 -15.89 41.97
CA GLY A 4 41.56 -14.73 42.14
C GLY A 4 41.32 -13.87 40.88
N ARG A 5 40.13 -13.33 40.60
CA ARG A 5 38.89 -13.20 41.38
C ARG A 5 37.66 -13.16 40.45
N ARG A 6 36.54 -13.56 41.05
CA ARG A 6 35.13 -13.57 40.61
C ARG A 6 34.60 -12.19 40.20
N THR A 7 33.64 -12.18 39.28
CA THR A 7 32.25 -11.72 39.53
C THR A 7 31.27 -12.51 38.64
N ALA A 8 30.13 -12.87 39.22
CA ALA A 8 29.03 -13.62 38.63
C ALA A 8 27.72 -12.78 38.77
N PRO A 9 26.52 -13.30 38.47
CA PRO A 9 25.71 -12.93 37.31
C PRO A 9 24.37 -12.28 37.73
N ILE A 10 23.54 -11.83 36.77
CA ILE A 10 22.14 -11.48 37.07
C ILE A 10 21.22 -11.97 35.96
N TRP A 11 20.67 -13.17 36.15
CA TRP A 11 19.26 -13.49 35.89
C TRP A 11 18.92 -14.79 36.62
N PRO A 12 17.87 -14.82 37.46
CA PRO A 12 17.26 -16.08 37.85
C PRO A 12 15.92 -16.30 37.16
N ALA A 13 15.60 -17.59 37.01
CA ALA A 13 14.35 -18.11 36.50
C ALA A 13 13.40 -18.54 37.63
N ARG A 14 12.09 -18.50 37.31
CA ARG A 14 10.97 -19.37 37.73
C ARG A 14 10.22 -19.21 39.07
N ALA A 15 8.90 -19.02 38.89
CA ALA A 15 7.73 -19.81 39.37
C ALA A 15 7.08 -19.55 40.75
N GLY A 16 5.74 -19.41 40.72
CA GLY A 16 4.82 -19.57 41.86
C GLY A 16 3.44 -18.89 41.69
N SER A 17 2.38 -19.67 41.44
CA SER A 17 0.94 -19.33 41.65
C SER A 17 0.53 -19.72 43.10
N PRO A 18 -0.72 -19.55 43.61
CA PRO A 18 -1.99 -19.03 43.05
C PRO A 18 -2.74 -18.02 43.97
N GLY A 19 -3.84 -17.41 43.50
CA GLY A 19 -4.67 -16.54 44.35
C GLY A 19 -5.97 -16.08 43.69
N CYS A 20 -7.09 -16.44 44.31
CA CYS A 20 -8.47 -16.36 43.86
C CYS A 20 -9.09 -14.95 43.99
N GLY A 21 -9.93 -14.57 43.01
CA GLY A 21 -11.16 -13.80 43.20
C GLY A 21 -11.09 -12.31 43.54
N ARG A 22 -11.49 -11.45 42.59
CA ARG A 22 -12.48 -10.36 42.84
C ARG A 22 -12.93 -9.67 41.53
N ALA A 23 -14.21 -9.87 41.25
CA ALA A 23 -15.18 -8.95 40.66
C ALA A 23 -14.78 -8.07 39.45
N TRP A 24 -15.28 -8.46 38.28
CA TRP A 24 -15.54 -7.55 37.16
C TRP A 24 -16.65 -6.57 37.55
N LEU A 25 -16.33 -5.29 37.74
CA LEU A 25 -17.30 -4.21 37.80
C LEU A 25 -17.60 -3.73 36.37
N ALA A 26 -18.80 -4.01 35.90
CA ALA A 26 -19.36 -3.43 34.68
C ALA A 26 -19.55 -1.91 34.86
N PRO A 27 -19.20 -1.06 33.88
CA PRO A 27 -19.62 0.32 33.91
C PRO A 27 -21.09 0.47 33.49
N ARG A 28 -21.83 1.16 34.37
CA ARG A 28 -23.25 1.51 34.29
C ARG A 28 -23.57 2.31 33.03
N SER A 29 -24.77 2.06 32.52
CA SER A 29 -25.47 2.77 31.47
C SER A 29 -25.52 4.29 31.73
N ALA A 30 -25.16 5.09 30.73
CA ALA A 30 -25.39 6.53 30.68
C ALA A 30 -25.97 6.91 29.28
N PRO A 31 -26.72 8.02 29.17
CA PRO A 31 -27.91 8.09 28.32
C PRO A 31 -27.64 8.36 26.85
N ARG A 32 -28.57 7.87 26.00
CA ARG A 32 -28.67 8.15 24.56
C ARG A 32 -28.71 9.67 24.32
N SER A 33 -27.63 10.22 23.77
CA SER A 33 -27.67 11.52 23.09
C SER A 33 -27.62 11.31 21.58
N GLN A 34 -28.43 12.10 20.88
CA GLN A 34 -28.67 12.03 19.45
C GLN A 34 -27.37 12.23 18.65
N ALA A 35 -26.85 11.14 18.07
CA ALA A 35 -25.72 11.16 17.15
C ALA A 35 -26.15 10.73 15.74
N SER A 36 -27.23 11.33 15.21
CA SER A 36 -27.76 11.04 13.87
C SER A 36 -27.21 11.95 12.75
N GLY A 37 -26.32 12.91 13.05
CA GLY A 37 -25.94 13.95 12.06
C GLY A 37 -24.56 13.84 11.38
N ARG A 38 -23.64 12.98 11.83
CA ARG A 38 -22.21 13.07 11.40
C ARG A 38 -21.60 11.81 10.78
N ARG A 39 -22.33 10.69 10.68
CA ARG A 39 -21.81 9.43 10.11
C ARG A 39 -21.95 9.31 8.58
N GLY A 40 -22.72 10.19 7.94
CA GLY A 40 -22.98 10.14 6.49
C GLY A 40 -21.94 10.83 5.59
N GLN A 41 -21.24 11.85 6.09
CA GLN A 41 -20.40 12.73 5.24
C GLN A 41 -18.98 12.22 4.98
N ARG A 42 -18.54 11.12 5.60
CA ARG A 42 -17.18 10.57 5.37
C ARG A 42 -17.10 9.46 4.31
N ARG A 43 -18.24 9.00 3.78
CA ARG A 43 -18.32 7.83 2.87
C ARG A 43 -18.38 8.15 1.38
N SER A 44 -18.56 9.41 0.96
CA SER A 44 -18.85 9.72 -0.46
C SER A 44 -17.71 10.38 -1.26
N HIS A 45 -16.57 10.75 -0.66
CA HIS A 45 -15.62 11.67 -1.33
C HIS A 45 -14.42 11.01 -2.03
N ARG A 46 -14.35 9.69 -2.11
CA ARG A 46 -13.18 8.99 -2.69
C ARG A 46 -13.45 8.30 -4.02
N LEU A 47 -14.72 8.28 -4.46
CA LEU A 47 -15.21 7.43 -5.55
C LEU A 47 -14.82 7.89 -6.96
N ASP A 48 -14.20 9.05 -7.12
CA ASP A 48 -14.43 9.81 -8.34
C ASP A 48 -13.15 10.34 -9.02
N ASN A 49 -11.98 9.85 -8.62
CA ASN A 49 -10.71 10.22 -9.25
C ASN A 49 -10.46 9.51 -10.61
N SER A 50 -11.49 8.94 -11.24
CA SER A 50 -11.37 7.88 -12.28
C SER A 50 -11.83 8.25 -13.69
N ALA A 51 -11.72 9.53 -14.08
CA ALA A 51 -11.90 9.90 -15.50
C ALA A 51 -10.64 10.58 -16.04
N ILE A 52 -9.58 9.78 -16.16
CA ILE A 52 -8.62 9.90 -17.26
C ILE A 52 -9.17 8.99 -18.38
N ALA A 53 -9.09 9.45 -19.63
CA ALA A 53 -9.74 8.82 -20.79
C ALA A 53 -9.50 7.30 -20.88
N LEU A 54 -10.59 6.58 -21.12
CA LEU A 54 -10.66 5.12 -21.22
C LEU A 54 -10.01 4.67 -22.54
N GLN A 55 -8.93 3.91 -22.45
CA GLN A 55 -8.49 3.06 -23.56
C GLN A 55 -8.70 1.61 -23.11
N ARG A 56 -9.51 0.88 -23.89
CA ARG A 56 -9.66 -0.57 -23.73
C ARG A 56 -8.36 -1.19 -24.23
N LEU A 57 -7.56 -1.73 -23.32
CA LEU A 57 -6.35 -2.47 -23.70
C LEU A 57 -6.77 -3.85 -24.20
N GLU A 58 -6.26 -4.23 -25.37
CA GLU A 58 -6.43 -5.59 -25.90
C GLU A 58 -5.62 -6.60 -25.08
N THR A 59 -5.99 -7.89 -25.16
CA THR A 59 -5.26 -8.99 -24.52
C THR A 59 -4.36 -9.66 -25.55
N PRO A 60 -3.08 -9.98 -25.23
CA PRO A 60 -2.41 -9.74 -23.96
C PRO A 60 -2.14 -8.25 -23.70
N LEU A 61 -2.23 -7.85 -22.42
CA LEU A 61 -1.96 -6.48 -22.02
C LEU A 61 -0.51 -6.12 -22.40
N PRO A 62 -0.26 -4.88 -22.86
CA PRO A 62 1.08 -4.48 -23.23
C PRO A 62 2.04 -4.61 -22.03
N PRO A 63 3.33 -4.84 -22.28
CA PRO A 63 4.36 -4.73 -21.25
C PRO A 63 4.18 -3.40 -20.50
N MET A 64 4.37 -3.43 -19.19
CA MET A 64 4.23 -2.21 -18.39
C MET A 64 5.33 -1.22 -18.80
N GLY A 65 4.97 -0.10 -19.44
CA GLY A 65 5.90 0.95 -19.82
C GLY A 65 6.37 1.80 -18.63
N PRO A 66 7.25 2.79 -18.87
CA PRO A 66 7.66 3.74 -17.83
C PRO A 66 6.47 4.54 -17.30
N PHE A 67 6.54 4.97 -16.04
CA PHE A 67 5.52 5.84 -15.45
C PHE A 67 5.82 7.30 -15.74
N GLU A 68 4.87 7.98 -16.37
CA GLU A 68 4.93 9.42 -16.63
C GLU A 68 4.06 10.20 -15.65
N ALA A 69 4.51 11.37 -15.23
CA ALA A 69 3.69 12.27 -14.43
C ALA A 69 2.56 12.83 -15.30
N ALA A 70 1.30 12.53 -14.94
CA ALA A 70 0.15 12.99 -15.68
C ALA A 70 0.00 14.51 -15.56
N ARG A 71 -0.13 15.18 -16.71
CA ARG A 71 -0.57 16.59 -16.76
C ARG A 71 -2.08 16.64 -16.65
N LEU A 72 -2.57 17.26 -15.59
CA LEU A 72 -4.00 17.48 -15.43
C LEU A 72 -4.42 18.68 -16.30
N PRO A 73 -5.57 18.61 -17.00
CA PRO A 73 -6.04 19.70 -17.84
C PRO A 73 -6.35 20.95 -17.02
N ASP A 74 -6.30 22.11 -17.68
CA ASP A 74 -6.67 23.38 -17.06
C ASP A 74 -8.12 23.30 -16.55
N GLY A 75 -8.32 23.65 -15.28
CA GLY A 75 -9.63 23.53 -14.63
C GLY A 75 -9.96 22.14 -14.07
N ALA A 76 -9.06 21.16 -14.11
CA ALA A 76 -9.23 19.85 -13.44
C ALA A 76 -9.53 19.97 -11.94
N PHE A 77 -9.15 21.10 -11.33
CA PHE A 77 -9.42 21.40 -9.93
C PHE A 77 -10.42 22.54 -9.73
N ASN A 78 -11.17 22.91 -10.78
CA ASN A 78 -12.23 23.91 -10.68
C ASN A 78 -13.42 23.30 -9.90
N PRO A 79 -13.79 23.86 -8.74
CA PRO A 79 -14.88 23.31 -7.93
C PRO A 79 -16.21 23.21 -8.67
N ARG A 80 -16.51 24.11 -9.61
CA ARG A 80 -17.77 24.03 -10.39
C ARG A 80 -17.76 22.87 -11.39
N VAL A 81 -16.62 22.64 -12.04
CA VAL A 81 -16.44 21.49 -12.95
C VAL A 81 -16.52 20.18 -12.16
N LEU A 82 -15.89 20.12 -10.99
CA LEU A 82 -15.94 18.95 -10.12
C LEU A 82 -17.33 18.71 -9.53
N ALA A 83 -18.04 19.77 -9.12
CA ALA A 83 -19.41 19.71 -8.63
C ALA A 83 -20.35 19.11 -9.69
N ALA A 84 -20.29 19.63 -10.93
CA ALA A 84 -21.08 19.13 -12.04
C ALA A 84 -20.72 17.69 -12.42
N ARG A 85 -19.42 17.37 -12.44
CA ARG A 85 -18.92 16.04 -12.81
C ARG A 85 -19.28 14.95 -11.81
N PHE A 86 -19.26 15.27 -10.51
CA PHE A 86 -19.48 14.31 -9.43
C PHE A 86 -20.87 14.39 -8.80
N GLY A 87 -21.72 15.31 -9.26
CA GLY A 87 -23.05 15.50 -8.70
C GLY A 87 -23.03 15.92 -7.23
N ILE A 88 -22.00 16.67 -6.82
CA ILE A 88 -21.80 17.14 -5.44
C ILE A 88 -21.98 18.65 -5.35
N ASP A 89 -22.25 19.16 -4.15
CA ASP A 89 -22.29 20.60 -3.92
C ASP A 89 -20.90 21.25 -4.10
N VAL A 90 -20.88 22.57 -4.27
CA VAL A 90 -19.65 23.32 -4.56
C VAL A 90 -18.67 23.31 -3.38
N GLU A 91 -19.15 23.20 -2.14
CA GLU A 91 -18.29 23.15 -0.95
C GLU A 91 -17.56 21.79 -0.88
N ALA A 92 -18.31 20.69 -1.04
CA ALA A 92 -17.78 19.35 -1.20
C ALA A 92 -16.79 19.29 -2.38
N ALA A 93 -17.09 19.96 -3.49
CA ALA A 93 -16.19 20.05 -4.64
C ALA A 93 -14.91 20.85 -4.35
N ARG A 94 -14.97 21.89 -3.49
CA ARG A 94 -13.76 22.61 -3.02
C ARG A 94 -12.88 21.70 -2.17
N ALA A 95 -13.47 20.95 -1.24
CA ALA A 95 -12.75 19.97 -0.43
C ALA A 95 -12.10 18.90 -1.31
N GLN A 96 -12.84 18.40 -2.32
CA GLN A 96 -12.33 17.45 -3.29
C GLN A 96 -11.17 18.03 -4.10
N ALA A 97 -11.31 19.26 -4.59
CA ALA A 97 -10.25 19.94 -5.33
C ALA A 97 -8.98 20.11 -4.48
N ALA A 98 -9.13 20.44 -3.18
CA ALA A 98 -8.00 20.55 -2.26
C ALA A 98 -7.33 19.19 -2.02
N ALA A 99 -8.10 18.12 -1.87
CA ALA A 99 -7.57 16.76 -1.72
C ALA A 99 -6.82 16.30 -2.98
N LEU A 100 -7.42 16.51 -4.15
CA LEU A 100 -6.82 16.19 -5.45
C LEU A 100 -5.49 16.93 -5.69
N ARG A 101 -5.39 18.21 -5.29
CA ARG A 101 -4.15 19.00 -5.41
C ARG A 101 -2.98 18.46 -4.59
N ARG A 102 -3.24 17.67 -3.55
CA ARG A 102 -2.19 17.03 -2.73
C ARG A 102 -1.60 15.78 -3.38
N GLN A 103 -2.20 15.32 -4.47
CA GLN A 103 -1.82 14.09 -5.12
C GLN A 103 -1.01 14.37 -6.38
N ARG A 104 0.06 13.62 -6.56
CA ARG A 104 0.73 13.49 -7.86
C ARG A 104 0.12 12.28 -8.56
N VAL A 105 -0.16 12.39 -9.85
CA VAL A 105 -0.71 11.28 -10.63
C VAL A 105 0.35 10.81 -11.60
N TYR A 106 0.61 9.51 -11.61
CA TYR A 106 1.45 8.84 -12.59
C TYR A 106 0.60 7.91 -13.44
N VAL A 107 0.92 7.81 -14.72
CA VAL A 107 0.22 6.94 -15.65
C VAL A 107 1.21 6.19 -16.53
N ASN A 108 0.78 5.04 -17.01
CA ASN A 108 1.34 4.40 -18.18
C ASN A 108 0.20 3.78 -19.00
N GLU A 109 0.53 2.84 -19.87
CA GLU A 109 -0.40 2.15 -20.76
C GLU A 109 -1.43 1.36 -19.95
N ARG A 110 -1.02 0.78 -18.82
CA ARG A 110 -1.84 -0.16 -18.04
C ARG A 110 -2.42 0.42 -16.75
N TYR A 111 -1.71 1.32 -16.09
CA TYR A 111 -2.01 1.78 -14.74
C TYR A 111 -2.12 3.30 -14.63
N GLN A 112 -2.94 3.73 -13.68
CA GLN A 112 -2.91 5.05 -13.07
C GLN A 112 -2.59 4.88 -11.58
N VAL A 113 -1.66 5.68 -11.08
CA VAL A 113 -1.22 5.69 -9.68
C VAL A 113 -1.33 7.10 -9.13
N ASN A 114 -2.20 7.29 -8.14
CA ASN A 114 -2.27 8.53 -7.38
C ASN A 114 -1.38 8.40 -6.14
N VAL A 115 -0.43 9.32 -5.99
CA VAL A 115 0.54 9.34 -4.90
C VAL A 115 0.24 10.51 -3.98
N GLN A 116 0.08 10.23 -2.70
CA GLN A 116 -0.08 11.25 -1.66
C GLN A 116 0.94 11.06 -0.56
N ARG A 117 1.62 12.13 -0.15
CA ARG A 117 2.46 12.10 1.05
C ARG A 117 1.60 12.22 2.31
N ILE A 118 1.87 11.36 3.28
CA ILE A 118 1.24 11.30 4.59
C ILE A 118 2.33 11.53 5.62
N ALA A 119 2.23 12.63 6.37
CA ALA A 119 3.26 13.01 7.31
C ALA A 119 3.28 12.07 8.51
N ALA A 120 4.44 11.44 8.75
CA ALA A 120 4.78 10.66 9.95
C ALA A 120 3.61 9.88 10.62
N PRO A 121 2.89 8.98 9.91
CA PRO A 121 1.66 8.37 10.44
C PRO A 121 1.90 7.39 11.60
N PHE A 122 3.13 6.92 11.79
CA PHE A 122 3.53 6.04 12.89
C PHE A 122 4.30 6.77 14.00
N GLY A 123 4.30 8.11 13.96
CA GLY A 123 5.04 8.97 14.89
C GLY A 123 6.26 9.63 14.24
N PRO A 124 6.85 10.64 14.90
CA PRO A 124 7.93 11.45 14.32
C PRO A 124 9.18 10.64 13.94
N ASP A 125 9.39 9.49 14.58
CA ASP A 125 10.60 8.67 14.42
C ASP A 125 10.54 7.67 13.25
N THR A 126 9.42 7.58 12.52
CA THR A 126 9.17 6.53 11.50
C THR A 126 9.03 7.06 10.07
N SER A 127 9.42 8.33 9.87
CA SER A 127 9.38 9.06 8.59
C SER A 127 7.99 9.22 7.96
N ASP A 128 7.90 10.06 6.93
CA ASP A 128 6.70 10.18 6.11
C ASP A 128 6.39 8.88 5.37
N MET A 129 5.14 8.73 4.94
CA MET A 129 4.73 7.67 4.03
C MET A 129 4.21 8.23 2.72
N LEU A 130 4.41 7.46 1.66
CA LEU A 130 3.78 7.66 0.37
C LEU A 130 2.63 6.65 0.24
N TRP A 131 1.41 7.17 0.20
CA TRP A 131 0.22 6.39 -0.11
C TRP A 131 0.05 6.34 -1.63
N LEU A 132 0.20 5.14 -2.20
CA LEU A 132 -0.01 4.83 -3.60
C LEU A 132 -1.39 4.23 -3.76
N SER A 133 -2.24 4.89 -4.54
CA SER A 133 -3.55 4.39 -4.90
C SER A 133 -3.58 4.02 -6.38
N ILE A 134 -3.64 2.72 -6.63
CA ILE A 134 -3.31 2.08 -7.91
C ILE A 134 -4.59 1.54 -8.53
N LYS A 135 -4.80 1.82 -9.81
CA LYS A 135 -5.89 1.23 -10.61
C LYS A 135 -5.42 0.92 -12.02
N ARG A 136 -5.98 -0.14 -12.60
CA ARG A 136 -5.83 -0.36 -14.05
C ARG A 136 -6.69 0.64 -14.80
N ARG A 137 -6.21 1.05 -15.98
CA ARG A 137 -6.94 2.00 -16.85
C ARG A 137 -8.21 1.39 -17.44
N ASP A 138 -8.25 0.07 -17.60
CA ASP A 138 -9.43 -0.69 -18.02
C ASP A 138 -10.40 -1.03 -16.86
N ARG A 139 -10.10 -0.59 -15.64
CA ARG A 139 -10.89 -0.82 -14.41
C ARG A 139 -11.06 -2.27 -14.00
N ALA A 140 -10.36 -3.21 -14.64
CA ALA A 140 -10.33 -4.58 -14.15
C ALA A 140 -9.53 -4.66 -12.82
N PRO A 141 -9.79 -5.68 -11.99
CA PRO A 141 -9.05 -5.86 -10.74
C PRO A 141 -7.54 -6.01 -10.99
N ILE A 142 -6.78 -5.63 -9.96
CA ILE A 142 -5.33 -5.81 -9.87
C ILE A 142 -5.11 -6.90 -8.83
N HIS A 143 -4.37 -7.96 -9.16
CA HIS A 143 -3.82 -8.80 -8.11
C HIS A 143 -2.58 -9.58 -8.56
N ASP A 144 -1.67 -8.88 -9.24
CA ASP A 144 -0.33 -9.38 -9.51
C ASP A 144 0.68 -8.63 -8.64
N TRP A 145 1.22 -9.32 -7.64
CA TRP A 145 2.21 -8.76 -6.70
C TRP A 145 3.42 -8.16 -7.43
N ARG A 146 3.88 -8.76 -8.53
CA ARG A 146 5.04 -8.25 -9.27
C ARG A 146 4.74 -6.93 -9.96
N ASP A 147 3.49 -6.68 -10.36
CA ASP A 147 3.09 -5.38 -10.92
C ASP A 147 3.15 -4.34 -9.80
N LEU A 148 2.59 -4.64 -8.63
CA LEU A 148 2.62 -3.74 -7.47
C LEU A 148 4.05 -3.43 -7.01
N GLN A 149 4.93 -4.44 -6.96
CA GLN A 149 6.34 -4.27 -6.63
C GLN A 149 7.06 -3.38 -7.65
N ARG A 150 6.83 -3.61 -8.96
CA ARG A 150 7.45 -2.80 -10.00
C ARG A 150 6.92 -1.37 -10.03
N ILE A 151 5.63 -1.16 -9.78
CA ILE A 151 5.02 0.16 -9.62
C ILE A 151 5.69 0.93 -8.48
N LYS A 152 5.83 0.28 -7.31
CA LYS A 152 6.52 0.86 -6.15
C LYS A 152 7.96 1.23 -6.48
N ASN A 153 8.70 0.32 -7.11
CA ASN A 153 10.09 0.55 -7.49
C ASN A 153 10.23 1.73 -8.46
N ALA A 154 9.37 1.80 -9.47
CA ALA A 154 9.42 2.85 -10.49
C ALA A 154 9.06 4.24 -9.96
N ILE A 155 8.12 4.32 -9.01
CA ILE A 155 7.60 5.60 -8.51
C ILE A 155 8.34 6.10 -7.26
N VAL A 156 8.73 5.19 -6.37
CA VAL A 156 9.32 5.53 -5.07
C VAL A 156 10.80 5.13 -5.00
N GLY A 157 11.14 3.95 -5.48
CA GLY A 157 12.49 3.41 -5.49
C GLY A 157 12.55 1.97 -4.97
N GLU A 158 13.60 1.25 -5.36
CA GLU A 158 13.73 -0.19 -5.12
C GLU A 158 13.87 -0.53 -3.63
N GLU A 159 14.62 0.29 -2.89
CA GLU A 159 14.98 0.08 -1.49
C GLU A 159 13.91 0.53 -0.48
N HIS A 160 12.79 1.07 -0.95
CA HIS A 160 11.70 1.46 -0.08
C HIS A 160 10.79 0.27 0.20
N GLU A 161 10.49 0.05 1.48
CA GLU A 161 9.56 -0.98 1.90
C GLU A 161 8.12 -0.45 1.83
N GLY A 162 7.20 -1.27 1.31
CA GLY A 162 5.79 -0.96 1.28
C GLY A 162 4.92 -2.16 1.62
N PHE A 163 3.71 -1.88 2.09
CA PHE A 163 2.76 -2.89 2.51
C PHE A 163 1.33 -2.55 2.08
N GLU A 164 0.55 -3.59 1.86
CA GLU A 164 -0.90 -3.50 1.67
C GLU A 164 -1.60 -3.82 2.99
N VAL A 165 -2.69 -3.10 3.26
CA VAL A 165 -3.50 -3.32 4.46
C VAL A 165 -4.81 -3.96 4.05
N TYR A 166 -5.06 -5.16 4.55
CA TYR A 166 -6.37 -5.80 4.53
C TYR A 166 -7.14 -5.31 5.76
N PRO A 167 -8.10 -4.38 5.59
CA PRO A 167 -8.71 -3.70 6.72
C PRO A 167 -9.62 -4.64 7.52
N ALA A 168 -9.79 -4.35 8.81
CA ALA A 168 -10.94 -4.88 9.56
C ALA A 168 -12.24 -4.52 8.84
N GLU A 169 -13.20 -5.44 8.81
CA GLU A 169 -14.44 -5.34 8.05
C GLU A 169 -15.22 -4.04 8.33
N SER A 170 -15.23 -3.59 9.58
CA SER A 170 -15.91 -2.36 10.01
C SER A 170 -15.40 -1.07 9.35
N ARG A 171 -14.21 -1.12 8.73
CA ARG A 171 -13.61 -0.01 7.99
C ARG A 171 -13.23 -0.38 6.55
N LEU A 172 -13.76 -1.49 6.03
CA LEU A 172 -13.59 -1.87 4.63
C LEU A 172 -14.14 -0.76 3.72
N VAL A 173 -13.39 -0.45 2.68
CA VAL A 173 -13.81 0.45 1.61
C VAL A 173 -13.55 -0.29 0.31
N ASP A 174 -14.59 -0.94 -0.21
CA ASP A 174 -14.58 -1.63 -1.50
C ASP A 174 -15.63 -0.99 -2.42
N THR A 175 -15.20 0.05 -3.12
CA THR A 175 -16.10 0.86 -3.97
C THR A 175 -15.56 0.99 -5.39
N ALA A 176 -14.36 0.47 -5.65
CA ALA A 176 -13.72 0.45 -6.96
C ALA A 176 -12.60 -0.61 -6.95
N ASN A 177 -12.22 -1.10 -8.13
CA ASN A 177 -11.04 -1.94 -8.34
C ASN A 177 -9.74 -1.13 -8.18
N GLN A 178 -9.52 -0.65 -6.96
CA GLN A 178 -8.43 0.24 -6.57
C GLN A 178 -7.70 -0.34 -5.37
N PHE A 179 -6.38 -0.45 -5.50
CA PHE A 179 -5.51 -1.07 -4.52
C PHE A 179 -4.64 -0.02 -3.85
N HIS A 180 -4.25 -0.25 -2.61
CA HIS A 180 -3.62 0.75 -1.76
C HIS A 180 -2.32 0.22 -1.16
N LEU A 181 -1.21 0.74 -1.66
CA LEU A 181 0.12 0.45 -1.12
C LEU A 181 0.60 1.63 -0.27
N TRP A 182 1.10 1.33 0.92
CA TRP A 182 1.70 2.30 1.82
C TRP A 182 3.20 2.07 1.84
N VAL A 183 3.97 3.06 1.42
CA VAL A 183 5.42 2.93 1.23
C VAL A 183 6.12 3.92 2.17
N PHE A 184 7.12 3.48 2.93
CA PHE A 184 7.93 4.41 3.71
C PHE A 184 8.69 5.36 2.77
N ALA A 185 8.75 6.64 3.13
CA ALA A 185 9.53 7.61 2.37
C ALA A 185 11.03 7.50 2.66
N ASP A 186 11.40 6.97 3.84
CA ASP A 186 12.78 6.65 4.19
C ASP A 186 13.09 5.18 3.83
N PRO A 187 14.08 4.93 2.95
CA PRO A 187 14.48 3.57 2.59
C PRO A 187 15.23 2.83 3.70
N GLN A 188 15.47 3.41 4.88
CA GLN A 188 16.04 2.71 6.04
C GLN A 188 14.96 2.14 6.97
N VAL A 189 13.71 2.59 6.86
CA VAL A 189 12.61 2.09 7.68
C VAL A 189 12.13 0.74 7.13
N ARG A 190 11.99 -0.25 8.01
CA ARG A 190 11.55 -1.61 7.70
C ARG A 190 10.45 -2.02 8.67
N LEU A 191 9.44 -2.77 8.21
CA LEU A 191 8.52 -3.40 9.14
C LEU A 191 9.28 -4.46 9.96
N PRO A 192 8.85 -4.71 11.21
CA PRO A 192 9.37 -5.82 12.01
C PRO A 192 8.79 -7.19 11.58
N VAL A 193 8.33 -7.32 10.32
CA VAL A 193 7.75 -8.54 9.74
C VAL A 193 8.25 -8.73 8.30
N GLY A 194 8.08 -9.94 7.77
CA GLY A 194 8.51 -10.29 6.41
C GLY A 194 9.91 -10.90 6.35
N PHE A 195 10.39 -11.12 5.13
CA PHE A 195 11.71 -11.72 4.86
C PHE A 195 12.81 -10.66 4.91
N ARG A 196 13.93 -10.99 5.56
CA ARG A 196 15.10 -10.10 5.70
C ARG A 196 16.13 -10.27 4.59
N THR A 197 16.04 -11.37 3.85
CA THR A 197 16.96 -11.74 2.77
C THR A 197 16.21 -11.83 1.46
N ARG A 198 16.86 -11.41 0.36
CA ARG A 198 16.32 -11.53 -0.98
C ARG A 198 16.57 -12.93 -1.52
N GLU A 199 15.51 -13.62 -1.91
CA GLU A 199 15.56 -14.88 -2.63
C GLU A 199 14.65 -14.79 -3.85
N VAL A 200 15.20 -15.02 -5.05
CA VAL A 200 14.45 -14.92 -6.31
C VAL A 200 14.79 -16.14 -7.15
N MET A 201 13.75 -16.85 -7.56
CA MET A 201 13.84 -17.97 -8.49
C MET A 201 13.41 -17.51 -9.88
N ASP A 202 14.10 -17.97 -10.92
CA ASP A 202 13.65 -17.71 -12.28
C ASP A 202 12.36 -18.48 -12.60
N ALA A 203 11.61 -18.00 -13.60
CA ALA A 203 10.31 -18.56 -13.94
C ALA A 203 10.38 -20.03 -14.41
N ARG A 204 11.47 -20.44 -15.05
CA ARG A 204 11.66 -21.81 -15.54
C ARG A 204 11.97 -22.77 -14.40
N ALA A 205 12.90 -22.40 -13.51
CA ALA A 205 13.21 -23.17 -12.31
C ALA A 205 11.98 -23.31 -11.41
N ALA A 206 11.19 -22.24 -11.28
CA ALA A 206 9.94 -22.28 -10.55
C ALA A 206 8.88 -23.17 -11.20
N ALA A 207 8.76 -23.15 -12.53
CA ALA A 207 7.86 -24.03 -13.26
C ALA A 207 8.24 -25.51 -13.10
N ALA A 208 9.54 -25.82 -13.00
CA ALA A 208 10.01 -27.17 -12.69
C ALA A 208 9.55 -27.66 -11.30
N GLN A 209 9.21 -26.73 -10.39
CA GLN A 209 8.61 -27.02 -9.08
C GLN A 209 7.08 -26.88 -9.06
N GLY A 210 6.43 -26.77 -10.23
CA GLY A 210 4.98 -26.65 -10.37
C GLY A 210 4.41 -25.24 -10.15
N ALA A 211 5.25 -24.23 -9.92
CA ALA A 211 4.80 -22.85 -9.76
C ALA A 211 4.50 -22.20 -11.12
N ARG A 212 3.47 -21.36 -11.19
CA ARG A 212 3.07 -20.61 -12.40
C ARG A 212 3.43 -19.13 -12.33
N GLN A 213 4.66 -18.86 -11.90
CA GLN A 213 5.14 -17.50 -11.75
C GLN A 213 5.68 -16.96 -13.09
N ARG A 214 5.29 -15.73 -13.47
CA ARG A 214 5.89 -15.03 -14.62
C ARG A 214 7.39 -14.72 -14.42
N PRO A 215 8.13 -14.18 -15.39
CA PRO A 215 9.45 -13.63 -15.13
C PRO A 215 9.38 -12.42 -14.19
N LEU A 216 10.41 -12.23 -13.35
CA LEU A 216 10.62 -10.97 -12.64
C LEU A 216 11.21 -9.96 -13.63
N ASP A 217 10.61 -8.77 -13.74
CA ASP A 217 11.09 -7.75 -14.67
C ASP A 217 12.54 -7.37 -14.34
N GLY A 218 13.42 -7.41 -15.36
CA GLY A 218 14.85 -7.15 -15.20
C GLY A 218 15.70 -8.35 -14.74
N ALA A 219 15.10 -9.53 -14.49
CA ALA A 219 15.88 -10.75 -14.32
C ALA A 219 16.38 -11.20 -15.71
N ALA A 220 17.68 -11.04 -15.97
CA ALA A 220 18.29 -11.72 -17.11
C ALA A 220 17.95 -13.21 -17.04
N PRO A 221 17.60 -13.87 -18.17
CA PRO A 221 17.50 -15.32 -18.17
C PRO A 221 18.83 -15.90 -17.65
N PRO A 222 18.82 -16.98 -16.87
CA PRO A 222 20.07 -17.62 -16.47
C PRO A 222 20.84 -17.90 -17.75
N ALA A 223 22.09 -17.43 -17.81
CA ALA A 223 23.03 -17.93 -18.80
C ALA A 223 22.96 -19.45 -18.65
N HIS A 224 22.36 -20.13 -19.63
CA HIS A 224 22.51 -21.57 -19.70
C HIS A 224 24.00 -21.79 -19.68
N ALA A 225 24.48 -22.41 -18.59
CA ALA A 225 25.76 -23.08 -18.61
C ALA A 225 25.73 -23.87 -19.91
N ALA A 226 26.55 -23.44 -20.86
CA ALA A 226 26.95 -24.29 -21.95
C ALA A 226 27.33 -25.60 -21.25
N LYS A 227 26.48 -26.61 -21.42
CA LYS A 227 26.97 -27.96 -21.22
C LYS A 227 27.94 -28.10 -22.35
N ASP A 228 29.22 -28.01 -22.01
CA ASP A 228 30.27 -28.60 -22.83
C ASP A 228 29.82 -30.05 -23.04
N GLU A 229 29.35 -30.33 -24.25
CA GLU A 229 29.17 -31.69 -24.74
C GLU A 229 30.54 -32.09 -25.31
N ASP A 230 31.19 -33.01 -24.59
CA ASP A 230 32.27 -33.86 -25.11
C ASP A 230 31.74 -34.77 -26.24
#